data_AF-A0A1V5RJ63-F1
#
_entry.id   AF-A0A1V5RJ63-F1
#
_cell.length_a   1.000
_cell.length_b   1.000
_cell.length_c   1.000
_cell.angle_alpha   90.00
_cell.angle_beta   90.00
_cell.angle_gamma   90.00
#
_symmetry.space_group_name_H-M   'P 1'
#
loop_
_entity.id
_entity.type
_entity.pdbx_description
1 polymer ?
#
loop_
_entity_poly.entity_id
_entity_poly.type
_entity_poly.pdbx_seq_one_letter_code
_entity_poly.pdbx_strand_id
1 'polypeptide(L)'
;MKEYLIGFAIGLIIALAVFIYYVVKRANDQRAHAKEVARLKNMLSDRMDIESEGLRTLKEENAELKKQNENLRITLNTLSQKPGRKEVNRLQVYQLAVDRLTINSPGFGPAWQAALKESEEEFQKNLTGATAFIKRLIPVKTEAAVLPETID
;
A
#
# COMPACT_ATOMS: atom_id res chain seq x y z
N MET A 1 85.72 6.16 37.65
CA MET A 1 85.30 5.43 36.42
C MET A 1 84.30 4.33 36.74
N LYS A 2 84.43 3.64 37.88
CA LYS A 2 83.48 2.59 38.31
C LYS A 2 82.10 3.16 38.66
N GLU A 3 82.04 4.39 39.19
CA GLU A 3 80.79 5.05 39.56
C GLU A 3 79.90 5.38 38.35
N TYR A 4 80.51 5.85 37.25
CA TYR A 4 79.81 6.16 35.99
C TYR A 4 79.28 4.90 35.31
N LEU A 5 79.98 3.77 35.42
CA LEU A 5 79.57 2.50 34.83
C LEU A 5 78.31 1.92 35.51
N ILE A 6 78.20 2.09 36.83
CA ILE A 6 77.03 1.64 37.62
C ILE A 6 75.81 2.50 37.29
N GLY A 7 75.96 3.83 37.18
CA GLY A 7 74.89 4.72 36.77
C GLY A 7 74.36 4.42 35.36
N PHE A 8 75.26 4.11 34.42
CA PHE A 8 74.90 3.70 33.07
C PHE A 8 74.14 2.36 33.06
N ALA A 9 74.57 1.38 33.85
CA ALA A 9 73.90 0.08 33.94
C ALA A 9 72.46 0.20 34.49
N ILE A 10 72.24 1.04 35.51
CA ILE A 10 70.91 1.28 36.09
C ILE A 10 70.00 1.98 35.07
N GLY A 11 70.49 3.01 34.39
CA GLY A 11 69.74 3.70 33.33
C GLY A 11 69.34 2.76 32.20
N LEU A 12 70.24 1.84 31.81
CA LEU A 12 69.98 0.86 30.75
C LEU A 12 68.89 -0.15 31.16
N ILE A 13 68.88 -0.61 32.41
CA ILE A 13 67.84 -1.51 32.92
C ILE A 13 66.47 -0.82 32.93
N ILE A 14 66.40 0.43 33.38
CA ILE A 14 65.15 1.19 33.40
C ILE A 14 64.64 1.43 31.97
N ALA A 15 65.54 1.82 31.05
CA ALA A 15 65.19 2.00 29.65
C ALA A 15 64.66 0.69 29.01
N LEU A 16 65.29 -0.45 29.33
CA LEU A 16 64.85 -1.77 28.86
C LEU A 16 63.45 -2.12 29.41
N ALA A 17 63.20 -1.87 30.70
CA ALA A 17 61.91 -2.16 31.32
C ALA A 17 60.78 -1.32 30.70
N VAL A 18 61.01 -0.02 30.48
CA VAL A 18 60.05 0.87 29.82
C VAL A 18 59.83 0.45 28.37
N PHE A 19 60.88 0.07 27.65
CA PHE A 19 60.79 -0.41 26.28
C PHE A 19 59.93 -1.68 26.18
N ILE A 20 60.19 -2.68 27.04
CA ILE A 20 59.42 -3.92 27.09
C ILE A 20 57.94 -3.62 27.39
N TYR A 21 57.67 -2.76 28.38
CA TYR A 21 56.30 -2.36 28.71
C TYR A 21 55.57 -1.73 27.50
N TYR A 22 56.22 -0.80 26.79
CA TYR A 22 55.65 -0.15 25.62
C TYR A 22 55.38 -1.12 24.47
N VAL A 23 56.31 -2.04 24.20
CA VAL A 23 56.14 -3.05 23.13
C VAL A 23 54.99 -4.00 23.46
N VAL A 24 54.90 -4.48 24.69
CA VAL A 24 53.82 -5.37 25.14
C VAL A 24 52.47 -4.65 25.06
N LYS A 25 52.38 -3.42 25.57
CA LYS A 25 51.15 -2.62 25.52
C LYS A 25 50.70 -2.39 24.08
N ARG A 26 51.61 -1.95 23.21
CA ARG A 26 51.32 -1.69 21.79
C ARG A 26 50.88 -2.96 21.06
N ALA A 27 51.52 -4.09 21.32
CA ALA A 27 51.13 -5.37 20.73
C ALA A 27 49.72 -5.80 21.18
N ASN A 28 49.38 -5.57 22.45
CA ASN A 28 48.07 -5.91 22.99
C ASN A 28 46.96 -5.01 22.40
N ASP A 29 47.22 -3.70 22.32
CA ASP A 29 46.29 -2.72 21.74
C ASP A 29 46.04 -3.02 20.25
N GLN A 30 47.09 -3.34 19.48
CA GLN A 30 46.95 -3.72 18.07
C GLN A 30 46.11 -4.99 17.88
N ARG A 31 46.30 -5.99 18.75
CA ARG A 31 45.49 -7.22 18.71
C ARG A 31 44.03 -6.94 19.06
N ALA A 32 43.78 -6.07 20.04
CA ALA A 32 42.42 -5.66 20.40
C ALA A 32 41.73 -4.93 19.25
N HIS A 33 42.40 -3.96 18.62
CA HIS A 33 41.87 -3.25 17.45
C HIS A 33 41.65 -4.17 16.26
N ALA A 34 42.58 -5.09 15.97
CA ALA A 34 42.41 -6.06 14.89
C ALA A 34 41.19 -6.96 15.12
N LYS A 35 40.96 -7.39 16.37
CA LYS A 35 39.79 -8.18 16.75
C LYS A 35 38.50 -7.39 16.60
N GLU A 36 38.50 -6.11 16.98
CA GLU A 36 37.34 -5.24 16.83
C GLU A 36 37.01 -4.97 15.36
N VAL A 37 38.02 -4.68 14.52
CA VAL A 37 37.83 -4.53 13.07
C VAL A 37 37.27 -5.81 12.45
N ALA A 38 37.79 -6.99 12.83
CA ALA A 38 37.26 -8.26 12.36
C ALA A 38 35.80 -8.48 12.78
N ARG A 39 35.46 -8.17 14.04
CA ARG A 39 34.09 -8.26 14.55
C ARG A 39 33.14 -7.32 13.80
N LEU A 40 33.55 -6.07 13.55
CA LEU A 40 32.75 -5.10 12.82
C LEU A 40 32.51 -5.51 11.37
N LYS A 41 33.54 -6.07 10.71
CA LYS A 41 33.41 -6.60 9.35
C LYS A 41 32.42 -7.77 9.28
N ASN A 42 32.50 -8.70 10.24
CA ASN A 42 31.55 -9.82 10.30
C ASN A 42 30.12 -9.31 10.53
N MET A 43 29.93 -8.40 11.49
CA MET A 43 28.60 -7.82 11.75
C MET A 43 28.05 -7.07 10.53
N LEU A 44 28.91 -6.38 9.77
CA LEU A 44 28.48 -5.72 8.53
C LEU A 44 28.07 -6.74 7.46
N SER A 45 28.83 -7.83 7.31
CA SER A 45 28.47 -8.91 6.38
C SER A 45 27.12 -9.52 6.77
N ASP A 46 26.93 -9.88 8.04
CA ASP A 46 25.68 -10.44 8.54
C ASP A 46 24.50 -9.49 8.28
N ARG A 47 24.69 -8.19 8.51
CA ARG A 47 23.66 -7.16 8.24
C ARG A 47 23.33 -7.05 6.77
N MET A 48 24.33 -7.06 5.90
CA MET A 48 24.15 -6.99 4.45
C MET A 48 23.42 -8.24 3.95
N ASP A 49 23.76 -9.42 4.46
CA ASP A 49 23.11 -10.67 4.09
C ASP A 49 21.64 -10.65 4.51
N ILE A 50 21.34 -10.28 5.76
CA ILE A 50 19.96 -10.12 6.27
C ILE A 50 19.17 -9.09 5.44
N GLU A 51 19.76 -7.94 5.14
CA GLU A 51 19.10 -6.89 4.35
C GLU A 51 18.84 -7.36 2.92
N SER A 52 19.77 -8.10 2.32
CA SER A 52 19.61 -8.67 0.98
C SER A 52 18.49 -9.72 0.93
N GLU A 53 18.40 -10.58 1.95
CA GLU A 53 17.34 -11.57 2.08
C GLU A 53 15.98 -10.91 2.28
N GLY A 54 15.90 -9.92 3.18
CA GLY A 54 14.68 -9.14 3.41
C GLY A 54 14.24 -8.35 2.18
N LEU A 55 15.19 -7.78 1.43
CA LEU A 55 14.89 -7.09 0.18
C LEU A 55 14.39 -8.07 -0.90
N ARG A 56 14.92 -9.29 -0.94
CA ARG A 56 14.44 -10.34 -1.85
C ARG A 56 13.02 -10.74 -1.52
N THR A 57 12.70 -11.05 -0.27
CA THR A 57 11.33 -11.43 0.13
C THR A 57 10.34 -10.30 -0.14
N LEU A 58 10.68 -9.05 0.18
CA LEU A 58 9.83 -7.90 -0.14
C LEU A 58 9.58 -7.74 -1.64
N LYS A 59 10.57 -8.00 -2.49
CA LYS A 59 10.41 -7.97 -3.96
C LYS A 59 9.50 -9.10 -4.44
N GLU A 60 9.65 -10.30 -3.89
CA GLU A 60 8.81 -11.46 -4.22
C GLU A 60 7.35 -11.22 -3.82
N GLU A 61 7.11 -10.75 -2.60
CA GLU A 61 5.77 -10.38 -2.11
C GLU A 61 5.15 -9.27 -2.98
N ASN A 62 5.91 -8.25 -3.37
CA ASN A 62 5.43 -7.19 -4.25
C ASN A 62 5.02 -7.73 -5.63
N ALA A 63 5.82 -8.64 -6.19
CA ALA A 63 5.52 -9.27 -7.48
C ALA A 63 4.27 -10.14 -7.39
N GLU A 64 4.11 -10.90 -6.30
CA GLU A 64 2.93 -11.72 -6.06
C GLU A 64 1.67 -10.86 -5.86
N LEU A 65 1.74 -9.81 -5.05
CA LEU A 65 0.62 -8.89 -4.83
C LEU A 65 0.20 -8.21 -6.14
N LYS A 66 1.14 -7.78 -6.99
CA LYS A 66 0.83 -7.23 -8.31
C LYS A 66 0.11 -8.24 -9.20
N LYS A 67 0.56 -9.50 -9.19
CA LYS A 67 -0.10 -10.59 -9.92
C LYS A 67 -1.52 -10.85 -9.41
N GLN A 68 -1.70 -10.91 -8.10
CA GLN A 68 -3.02 -11.08 -7.49
C GLN A 68 -3.94 -9.89 -7.79
N ASN A 69 -3.42 -8.66 -7.75
CA ASN A 69 -4.18 -7.46 -8.08
C ASN A 69 -4.68 -7.47 -9.53
N GLU A 70 -3.82 -7.83 -10.49
CA GLU A 70 -4.22 -7.98 -11.90
C GLU A 70 -5.27 -9.09 -12.07
N ASN A 71 -5.07 -10.24 -11.42
CA ASN A 71 -6.05 -11.33 -11.44
C ASN A 71 -7.41 -10.88 -10.89
N LEU A 72 -7.43 -10.14 -9.79
CA LEU A 72 -8.65 -9.58 -9.22
C LEU A 72 -9.30 -8.56 -10.15
N ARG A 73 -8.50 -7.69 -10.78
CA ARG A 73 -8.99 -6.73 -11.77
C ARG A 73 -9.65 -7.42 -12.96
N ILE A 74 -9.01 -8.45 -13.52
CA ILE A 74 -9.56 -9.26 -14.61
C ILE A 74 -10.83 -9.98 -14.14
N THR A 75 -10.84 -10.54 -12.94
CA THR A 75 -12.01 -11.24 -12.36
C THR A 75 -13.17 -10.29 -12.17
N LEU A 76 -12.94 -9.11 -11.62
CA LEU A 76 -13.94 -8.06 -11.42
C LEU A 76 -14.51 -7.60 -12.77
N ASN A 77 -13.65 -7.34 -13.77
CA ASN A 77 -14.10 -6.97 -15.10
C ASN A 77 -14.94 -8.09 -15.74
N THR A 78 -14.48 -9.34 -15.64
CA THR A 78 -15.22 -10.52 -16.14
C THR A 78 -16.58 -10.68 -15.46
N LEU A 79 -16.64 -10.46 -14.14
CA LEU A 79 -17.89 -10.52 -13.38
C LEU A 79 -18.85 -9.38 -13.77
N SER A 80 -18.32 -8.18 -14.04
CA SER A 80 -19.13 -7.05 -14.50
C SER A 80 -19.72 -7.27 -15.89
N GLN A 81 -19.00 -7.99 -16.76
CA GLN A 81 -19.47 -8.29 -18.13
C GLN A 81 -20.43 -9.48 -18.20
N LYS A 82 -20.44 -10.35 -17.18
CA LYS A 82 -21.34 -11.50 -17.09
C LYS A 82 -22.27 -11.31 -15.89
N PRO A 83 -23.35 -10.50 -16.02
CA PRO A 83 -24.38 -10.46 -14.99
C PRO A 83 -24.78 -11.89 -14.65
N GLY A 84 -24.74 -12.23 -13.36
CA GLY A 84 -24.86 -13.62 -12.93
C GLY A 84 -26.17 -14.24 -13.42
N ARG A 85 -26.21 -15.57 -13.61
CA ARG A 85 -27.45 -16.29 -14.01
C ARG A 85 -28.66 -15.88 -13.15
N LYS A 86 -28.45 -15.57 -11.86
CA LYS A 86 -29.48 -15.08 -10.94
C LYS A 86 -30.09 -13.73 -11.38
N GLU A 87 -29.28 -12.79 -11.84
CA GLU A 87 -29.74 -11.47 -12.28
C GLU A 87 -30.48 -11.57 -13.62
N VAL A 88 -29.94 -12.35 -14.56
CA VAL A 88 -30.60 -12.62 -15.85
C VAL A 88 -31.95 -13.32 -15.64
N ASN A 89 -32.00 -14.34 -14.79
CA ASN A 89 -33.26 -15.03 -14.45
C ASN A 89 -34.25 -14.06 -13.79
N ARG A 90 -33.77 -13.16 -12.90
CA ARG A 90 -34.63 -12.17 -12.26
C ARG A 90 -35.19 -11.17 -13.28
N LEU A 91 -34.38 -10.72 -14.24
CA LEU A 91 -34.85 -9.87 -15.34
C LEU A 91 -35.90 -10.57 -16.20
N GLN A 92 -35.72 -11.85 -16.52
CA GLN A 92 -36.73 -12.64 -17.25
C GLN A 92 -38.06 -12.75 -16.46
N VAL A 93 -37.99 -12.95 -15.14
CA VAL A 93 -39.18 -12.98 -14.29
C VAL A 93 -39.89 -11.62 -14.27
N TYR A 94 -39.14 -10.51 -14.20
CA TYR A 94 -39.73 -9.17 -14.28
C TYR A 94 -40.36 -8.89 -15.64
N GLN A 95 -39.71 -9.27 -16.74
CA GLN A 95 -40.27 -9.13 -18.08
C GLN A 95 -41.59 -9.90 -18.20
N LEU A 96 -41.63 -11.15 -17.73
CA LEU A 96 -42.85 -11.96 -17.77
C LEU A 96 -43.98 -11.38 -16.89
N ALA A 97 -43.64 -10.76 -15.76
CA ALA A 97 -44.62 -10.06 -14.94
C ALA A 97 -45.22 -8.84 -15.66
N VAL A 98 -44.38 -8.05 -16.34
CA VAL A 98 -44.81 -6.92 -17.16
C VAL A 98 -45.68 -7.37 -18.34
N ASP A 99 -45.30 -8.45 -19.02
CA ASP A 99 -46.09 -8.99 -20.15
C ASP A 99 -47.49 -9.39 -19.69
N ARG A 100 -47.60 -10.02 -18.50
CA ARG A 100 -48.90 -10.36 -17.90
C ARG A 100 -49.72 -9.13 -17.53
N LEU A 101 -49.08 -8.10 -16.96
CA LEU A 101 -49.76 -6.84 -16.63
C LEU A 101 -50.27 -6.13 -17.88
N THR A 102 -49.53 -6.21 -18.99
CA THR A 102 -49.92 -5.63 -20.27
C THR A 102 -51.15 -6.31 -20.87
N ILE A 103 -51.28 -7.64 -20.70
CA ILE A 103 -52.44 -8.40 -21.17
C ILE A 103 -53.65 -8.19 -20.26
N ASN A 104 -53.43 -8.16 -18.93
CA ASN A 104 -54.51 -8.18 -17.95
C ASN A 104 -55.02 -6.78 -17.54
N SER A 105 -54.30 -5.71 -17.86
CA SER A 105 -54.61 -4.35 -17.42
C SER A 105 -54.75 -3.39 -18.61
N PRO A 106 -55.98 -2.91 -18.94
CA PRO A 106 -56.20 -1.95 -20.01
C PRO A 106 -55.42 -0.65 -19.77
N GLY A 107 -54.70 -0.16 -20.77
CA GLY A 107 -53.94 1.10 -20.70
C GLY A 107 -52.55 0.99 -20.04
N PHE A 108 -52.23 -0.13 -19.38
CA PHE A 108 -50.90 -0.34 -18.77
C PHE A 108 -49.80 -0.44 -19.82
N GLY A 109 -50.01 -1.18 -20.91
CA GLY A 109 -49.00 -1.37 -21.96
C GLY A 109 -48.44 -0.06 -22.54
N PRO A 110 -49.30 0.86 -23.04
CA PRO A 110 -48.87 2.16 -23.55
C PRO A 110 -48.17 3.02 -22.49
N ALA A 111 -48.68 3.06 -21.25
CA ALA A 111 -48.09 3.83 -20.17
C ALA A 111 -46.71 3.28 -19.76
N TRP A 112 -46.56 1.95 -19.71
CA TRP A 112 -45.30 1.28 -19.43
C TRP A 112 -44.27 1.51 -20.54
N GLN A 113 -44.66 1.40 -21.81
CA GLN A 113 -43.75 1.69 -22.93
C GLN A 113 -43.28 3.14 -22.95
N ALA A 114 -44.16 4.10 -22.65
CA ALA A 114 -43.79 5.51 -22.52
C ALA A 114 -42.80 5.74 -21.37
N ALA A 115 -43.09 5.19 -20.18
CA ALA A 115 -42.21 5.28 -19.02
C ALA A 115 -40.86 4.58 -19.24
N LEU A 116 -40.85 3.43 -19.93
CA LEU A 116 -39.62 2.72 -20.28
C LEU A 116 -38.74 3.58 -21.19
N LYS A 117 -39.32 4.16 -22.25
CA LYS A 117 -38.59 5.04 -23.17
C LYS A 117 -38.01 6.27 -22.47
N GLU A 118 -38.80 6.92 -21.62
CA GLU A 118 -38.34 8.08 -20.83
C GLU A 118 -37.19 7.70 -19.88
N SER A 119 -37.29 6.52 -19.24
CA SER A 119 -36.25 6.00 -18.36
C SER A 119 -34.97 5.63 -19.11
N GLU A 120 -35.06 5.06 -20.32
CA GLU A 120 -33.91 4.81 -21.19
C GLU A 120 -33.22 6.11 -21.60
N GLU A 121 -33.98 7.14 -21.97
CA GLU A 121 -33.44 8.46 -22.31
C GLU A 121 -32.75 9.13 -21.10
N GLU A 122 -33.32 9.01 -19.89
CA GLU A 122 -32.69 9.51 -18.67
C GLU A 122 -31.41 8.73 -18.32
N PHE A 123 -31.43 7.40 -18.46
CA PHE A 123 -30.28 6.54 -18.22
C PHE A 123 -29.12 6.86 -19.19
N GLN A 124 -29.41 7.08 -20.48
CA GLN A 124 -28.41 7.48 -21.48
C GLN A 124 -27.78 8.85 -21.16
N LYS A 125 -28.58 9.82 -20.70
CA LYS A 125 -28.09 11.14 -20.26
C LYS A 125 -27.19 11.04 -19.02
N ASN A 126 -27.47 10.11 -18.12
CA ASN A 126 -26.63 9.84 -16.95
C ASN A 126 -25.32 9.14 -17.31
N LEU A 127 -25.34 8.21 -18.27
CA LEU A 127 -24.13 7.51 -18.76
C LEU A 127 -23.17 8.44 -19.53
N THR A 128 -23.69 9.43 -20.26
CA THR A 128 -22.86 10.44 -20.93
C THR A 128 -22.23 11.46 -19.97
N GLY A 129 -22.53 11.39 -18.67
CA GLY A 129 -21.81 12.11 -17.60
C GLY A 129 -22.04 13.63 -17.52
N ALA A 130 -22.71 14.23 -18.51
CA ALA A 130 -22.95 15.66 -18.56
C ALA A 130 -23.86 16.14 -17.41
N THR A 131 -24.85 15.34 -17.01
CA THR A 131 -25.82 15.71 -15.97
C THR A 131 -25.21 15.75 -14.56
N ALA A 132 -24.33 14.78 -14.23
CA ALA A 132 -23.61 14.74 -12.96
C ALA A 132 -22.59 15.89 -12.85
N PHE A 133 -21.97 16.29 -13.96
CA PHE A 133 -21.07 17.44 -14.02
C PHE A 133 -21.82 18.77 -13.84
N ILE A 134 -22.99 18.93 -14.48
CA ILE A 134 -23.83 20.13 -14.37
C ILE A 134 -24.43 20.27 -12.95
N LYS A 135 -24.93 19.18 -12.34
CA LYS A 135 -25.42 19.21 -10.95
C LYS A 135 -24.35 19.55 -9.92
N ARG A 136 -23.07 19.26 -10.21
CA ARG A 136 -21.94 19.63 -9.36
C ARG A 136 -21.52 21.10 -9.54
N LEU A 137 -21.77 21.68 -10.71
CA LEU A 137 -21.41 23.06 -11.05
C LEU A 137 -22.50 24.08 -10.70
N ILE A 138 -23.77 23.66 -10.66
CA ILE A 138 -24.90 24.52 -10.28
C ILE A 138 -25.28 24.20 -8.82
N PRO A 139 -24.86 25.00 -7.83
CA PRO A 139 -25.45 24.94 -6.51
C PRO A 139 -26.91 25.38 -6.65
N VAL A 140 -27.84 24.42 -6.64
CA VAL A 140 -29.26 24.71 -6.48
C VAL A 140 -29.41 25.27 -5.07
N LYS A 141 -29.36 26.60 -4.94
CA LYS A 141 -29.85 27.30 -3.76
C LYS A 141 -31.36 27.08 -3.72
N THR A 142 -31.77 25.97 -3.13
CA THR A 142 -33.14 25.82 -2.66
C THR A 142 -33.29 26.80 -1.50
N GLU A 143 -33.78 28.00 -1.78
CA GLU A 143 -34.35 28.88 -0.76
C GLU A 143 -35.66 28.25 -0.29
N ALA A 144 -35.55 27.22 0.56
CA ALA A 144 -36.68 26.76 1.35
C ALA A 144 -36.92 27.82 2.43
N ALA A 145 -37.83 28.75 2.13
CA ALA A 145 -38.44 29.61 3.14
C ALA A 145 -39.07 28.69 4.21
N VAL A 146 -38.40 28.59 5.35
CA VAL A 146 -38.93 27.95 6.56
C VAL A 146 -40.16 28.77 6.95
N LEU A 147 -41.35 28.21 6.77
CA LEU A 147 -42.59 28.80 7.28
C LEU A 147 -42.46 28.92 8.80
N PRO A 148 -42.82 30.07 9.42
CA PRO A 148 -42.79 30.20 10.86
C PRO A 148 -43.78 29.20 11.47
N GLU A 149 -43.28 28.43 12.44
CA GLU A 149 -44.05 27.54 13.29
C GLU A 149 -45.07 28.40 14.07
N THR A 150 -46.32 28.45 13.57
CA THR A 150 -47.40 29.10 14.32
C THR A 150 -47.83 28.15 15.42
N ILE A 151 -47.43 28.50 16.64
CA ILE A 151 -48.00 28.00 17.88
C ILE A 151 -49.39 28.61 18.02
N ASP A 152 -50.42 27.77 18.05
CA ASP A 152 -51.66 27.93 18.82
C ASP A 152 -52.29 26.54 19.03
#